data_AF-A0A7D5MM48-F1
#
_entry.id   AF-A0A7D5MM48-F1
#
_cell.length_a   1.000
_cell.length_b   1.000
_cell.length_c   1.000
_cell.angle_alpha   90.00
_cell.angle_beta   90.00
_cell.angle_gamma   90.00
#
_symmetry.space_group_name_H-M   'P 1'
#
loop_
_entity.id
_entity.type
_entity.pdbx_description
1 polymer ?
#
loop_
_entity_poly.entity_id
_entity_poly.type
_entity_poly.pdbx_seq_one_letter_code
_entity_poly.pdbx_strand_id
1 'polypeptide(L)' 'MKKPKKAGKSSTKTRQKPNINPSLLWEYDLDTFNYDKSYKIVIERVLERGHLNEWREILKYYGEEKS' A
#
# COMPACT_ATOMS: atom_id res chain seq x y z
N MET A 1 -22.04 31.99 14.51
CA MET A 1 -21.67 30.86 13.64
C MET A 1 -20.14 30.72 13.59
N LYS A 2 -19.54 29.86 14.42
CA LYS A 2 -18.12 29.46 14.29
C LYS A 2 -18.05 27.96 14.45
N LYS A 3 -17.88 27.23 13.35
CA LYS A 3 -17.65 25.78 13.39
C LYS A 3 -16.21 25.52 13.81
N PRO A 4 -15.93 24.74 14.87
CA PRO A 4 -14.57 24.34 15.18
C PRO A 4 -14.07 23.36 14.12
N LYS A 5 -12.94 23.67 13.47
CA LYS A 5 -12.21 22.72 12.64
C LYS A 5 -11.61 21.66 13.57
N LYS A 6 -12.22 20.47 13.60
CA LYS A 6 -11.62 19.31 14.28
C LYS A 6 -10.27 19.03 13.63
N ALA A 7 -9.19 19.29 14.36
CA ALA A 7 -7.87 18.75 14.07
C ALA A 7 -7.97 17.22 14.24
N GLY A 8 -8.24 16.51 13.14
CA GLY A 8 -8.12 15.07 13.09
C GLY A 8 -6.66 14.70 13.21
N LYS A 9 -6.21 14.39 14.44
CA LYS A 9 -4.93 13.73 14.67
C LYS A 9 -5.04 12.32 14.10
N SER A 10 -4.73 12.13 12.82
CA SER A 10 -4.44 10.81 12.29
C SER A 10 -2.96 10.58 12.52
N SER A 11 -2.64 9.81 13.55
CA SER A 11 -1.31 9.28 13.79
C SER A 11 -0.93 8.39 12.60
N THR A 12 -0.25 8.96 11.60
CA THR A 12 0.27 8.22 10.45
C THR A 12 1.38 7.30 10.95
N LYS A 13 1.01 6.07 11.31
CA LYS A 13 1.97 4.98 11.48
C LYS A 13 2.69 4.84 10.13
N THR A 14 3.96 5.21 10.07
CA THR A 14 4.77 5.05 8.85
C THR A 14 4.92 3.56 8.59
N ARG A 15 4.10 3.02 7.70
CA ARG A 15 4.25 1.63 7.23
C ARG A 15 5.48 1.56 6.33
N GLN A 16 6.29 0.54 6.55
CA GLN A 16 7.39 0.25 5.62
C GLN A 16 6.79 -0.27 4.32
N LYS A 17 7.29 0.16 3.16
CA LYS A 17 6.82 -0.33 1.85
C LYS A 17 6.82 -1.87 1.79
N PRO A 18 5.87 -2.51 1.07
CA PRO A 18 5.86 -3.96 0.92
C PRO A 18 7.11 -4.42 0.17
N ASN A 19 7.69 -5.54 0.61
CA ASN A 19 8.85 -6.16 -0.02
C ASN A 19 8.44 -7.00 -1.24
N ILE A 20 8.13 -6.32 -2.34
CA ILE A 20 7.80 -6.93 -3.63
C ILE A 20 8.79 -6.52 -4.71
N ASN A 21 8.90 -7.33 -5.76
CA ASN A 21 9.79 -7.02 -6.89
C ASN A 21 9.36 -5.71 -7.58
N PRO A 22 10.24 -4.69 -7.70
CA PRO A 22 9.90 -3.41 -8.32
C PRO A 22 9.46 -3.55 -9.79
N SER A 23 9.91 -4.59 -10.49
CA SER A 23 9.50 -4.85 -11.88
C SER A 23 8.00 -5.14 -12.04
N LEU A 24 7.28 -5.50 -10.97
CA LEU A 24 5.82 -5.65 -11.02
C LEU A 24 5.09 -4.33 -11.29
N LEU A 25 5.74 -3.22 -10.96
CA LEU A 25 5.22 -1.86 -11.06
C LEU A 25 6.11 -1.00 -11.98
N TRP A 26 6.70 -1.61 -13.01
CA TRP A 26 7.65 -0.96 -13.94
C TRP A 26 7.12 0.30 -14.63
N GLU A 27 5.80 0.51 -14.66
CA GLU A 27 5.13 1.68 -15.24
C GLU A 27 5.01 2.85 -14.25
N TYR A 28 5.36 2.65 -12.99
CA TYR A 28 5.18 3.62 -11.91
C TYR A 28 6.53 4.12 -11.37
N ASP A 29 6.56 5.39 -11.00
CA ASP A 29 7.68 5.98 -10.26
C ASP A 29 7.65 5.51 -8.80
N LEU A 30 8.51 4.55 -8.45
CA LEU A 30 8.53 3.92 -7.13
C LEU A 30 9.11 4.81 -6.02
N ASP A 31 9.76 5.92 -6.38
CA ASP A 31 10.26 6.90 -5.41
C ASP A 31 9.09 7.66 -4.75
N THR A 32 8.10 8.03 -5.56
CA THR A 32 6.91 8.78 -5.11
C THR A 32 5.65 7.92 -4.94
N PHE A 33 5.73 6.61 -5.20
CA PHE A 33 4.57 5.71 -5.19
C PHE A 33 3.98 5.50 -3.79
N ASN A 34 2.66 5.67 -3.68
CA ASN A 34 1.93 5.47 -2.42
C ASN A 34 1.28 4.07 -2.39
N TYR A 35 1.98 3.10 -1.78
CA TYR A 35 1.53 1.70 -1.70
C TYR A 35 0.21 1.51 -0.95
N ASP A 36 -0.10 2.35 0.04
CA ASP A 36 -1.36 2.28 0.79
C ASP A 36 -2.56 2.75 -0.05
N LYS A 37 -2.42 3.89 -0.73
CA LYS A 37 -3.49 4.43 -1.59
C LYS A 37 -3.68 3.60 -2.86
N SER A 38 -2.60 3.05 -3.38
CA SER A 38 -2.56 2.28 -4.61
C SER A 38 -2.68 0.77 -4.38
N TYR A 39 -3.20 0.32 -3.22
CA TYR A 39 -3.24 -1.09 -2.85
C TYR A 39 -3.88 -2.00 -3.91
N LYS A 40 -4.92 -1.53 -4.61
CA LYS A 40 -5.61 -2.32 -5.66
C LYS A 40 -4.67 -2.72 -6.79
N ILE A 41 -3.90 -1.77 -7.32
CA ILE A 41 -2.96 -2.06 -8.42
C ILE A 41 -1.79 -2.92 -7.94
N VAL A 42 -1.32 -2.72 -6.71
CA VAL A 42 -0.26 -3.55 -6.14
C VAL A 42 -0.71 -5.01 -6.04
N ILE A 43 -1.91 -5.25 -5.50
CA ILE A 43 -2.49 -6.60 -5.40
C ILE A 43 -2.70 -7.20 -6.78
N GLU A 44 -3.30 -6.46 -7.72
CA GLU A 44 -3.54 -6.91 -9.09
C GLU A 44 -2.24 -7.37 -9.77
N ARG A 45 -1.18 -6.55 -9.72
CA ARG A 45 0.11 -6.89 -10.35
C ARG A 45 0.77 -8.11 -9.74
N VAL A 46 0.65 -8.29 -8.44
CA VAL A 46 1.16 -9.48 -7.75
C VAL A 46 0.34 -10.73 -8.13
N LEU A 47 -0.97 -10.61 -8.30
CA LEU A 47 -1.82 -11.72 -8.77
C LEU A 47 -1.51 -12.11 -10.23
N GLU A 48 -1.24 -11.14 -11.10
CA GLU A 48 -0.96 -11.40 -12.51
C GLU A 48 0.47 -11.90 -12.78
N ARG A 49 1.46 -11.37 -12.05
CA ARG A 49 2.89 -11.53 -12.40
C ARG A 49 3.81 -11.88 -11.22
N GLY A 50 3.30 -11.86 -10.00
CA GLY A 50 4.09 -12.12 -8.79
C GLY A 50 4.34 -13.61 -8.54
N HIS A 51 5.30 -13.91 -7.67
CA HIS A 51 5.52 -15.26 -7.16
C HIS A 51 4.88 -15.42 -5.77
N LEU A 52 4.99 -16.63 -5.23
CA LEU A 52 4.43 -16.98 -3.92
C LEU A 52 4.92 -16.08 -2.79
N ASN A 53 6.15 -15.55 -2.89
CA ASN A 53 6.72 -14.66 -1.88
C ASN A 53 6.01 -13.31 -1.88
N GLU A 54 5.81 -12.70 -3.04
CA GLU A 54 5.07 -11.45 -3.18
C GLU A 54 3.62 -11.61 -2.78
N TRP A 55 3.00 -12.76 -3.10
CA TRP A 55 1.64 -13.07 -2.69
C TRP A 55 1.50 -13.10 -1.16
N ARG A 56 2.43 -13.77 -0.47
CA ARG A 56 2.49 -13.77 1.01
C ARG A 56 2.74 -12.37 1.57
N GLU A 57 3.57 -11.58 0.92
CA GLU A 57 3.87 -10.22 1.36
C GLU A 57 2.65 -9.29 1.24
N ILE A 58 1.90 -9.31 0.13
CA ILE A 58 0.69 -8.49 0.01
C ILE A 58 -0.41 -8.93 0.98
N LEU A 59 -0.51 -10.21 1.29
CA LEU A 59 -1.45 -10.73 2.30
C LEU A 59 -1.07 -10.23 3.70
N LYS A 60 0.22 -10.25 4.04
CA LYS A 60 0.71 -9.69 5.30
C LYS A 60 0.51 -8.17 5.37
N TYR A 61 0.87 -7.46 4.30
CA TYR A 61 0.86 -6.01 4.26
C TYR A 61 -0.57 -5.42 4.26
N TYR A 62 -1.47 -5.97 3.45
CA TYR A 62 -2.84 -5.45 3.30
C TYR A 62 -3.90 -6.26 4.07
N GLY A 63 -3.61 -7.50 4.48
CA GLY A 63 -4.59 -8.37 5.16
C GLY A 63 -4.84 -7.98 6.61
N GLU A 64 -3.82 -7.53 7.35
CA GLU A 64 -3.97 -7.18 8.77
C GLU A 64 -4.62 -5.81 9.02
N GLU A 65 -4.71 -4.94 8.01
CA GLU A 65 -5.27 -3.59 8.16
C GLU A 65 -6.77 -3.50 7.86
N LYS A 66 -7.34 -4.52 7.22
CA LYS A 66 -8.72 -4.49 6.70
C LYS A 66 -9.71 -5.37 7.47
N SER A 67 -9.29 -6.04 8.54
CA SER A 67 -10.17 -6.78 9.45
C SER A 67 -10.70 -5.92 10.59
#